data_AF-A0A3D2G450-F1
#
_entry.id   AF-A0A3D2G450-F1
#
_cell.length_a   1.000
_cell.length_b   1.000
_cell.length_c   1.000
_cell.angle_alpha   90.00
_cell.angle_beta   90.00
_cell.angle_gamma   90.00
#
_symmetry.space_group_name_H-M   'P 1'
#
loop_
_entity.id
_entity.type
_entity.pdbx_description
1 polymer ?
#
loop_
_entity_poly.entity_id
_entity_poly.type
_entity_poly.pdbx_seq_one_letter_code
_entity_poly.pdbx_strand_id
1 'polypeptide(L)'
;YCEQGATDSYSPSERSTLAESLNKLRDAYYAEGDVEYAGRYLFSGYMTDTPLTYQSDETAAKADFTITQEFTRENIELKTVYTNAYSNDDILNLNVKTDAATGNVITPNVADVHRVRIGYTKVSDAGTFEIKLNDGTTIAAAAVNDSNYQPGDDEAAFNAATGEILLGENVYKQLYASDGFSFTYRKDNFAKGDLNPVMYYDCVDNNPDNAGVVYTKKTEDIEYNINFSQKLKVNTEANEVFNMYLGRDIDDLITSVNNVIDIEAQLEKVEGMLKQDIYSDKDSQSKLNSIKEGLTKQNELAKEEMKNRFEYCVGTMQGYQEQASLAKADAGNRMTRLNLTKSRLTEQKTNFTNLKSENEDIDLEEVVVGYSAAQLVYNASLTAASKVIQQTLLDFL
;
A
#
# COMPACT_ATOMS: atom_id res chain seq x y z
N TYR A 1 -5.29 14.65 -12.25
CA TYR A 1 -3.85 14.95 -12.25
C TYR A 1 -3.09 14.11 -13.25
N CYS A 2 -3.19 12.78 -13.21
CA CYS A 2 -2.47 11.94 -14.19
C CYS A 2 -2.97 12.12 -15.63
N GLU A 3 -4.28 12.22 -15.85
CA GLU A 3 -4.86 12.56 -17.17
C GLU A 3 -4.48 13.96 -17.65
N GLN A 4 -4.28 14.89 -16.71
CA GLN A 4 -3.83 16.24 -17.03
C GLN A 4 -2.38 16.19 -17.50
N GLY A 5 -1.46 15.65 -16.70
CA GLY A 5 -0.03 15.55 -17.03
C GLY A 5 0.32 14.77 -18.30
N ALA A 6 -0.60 13.93 -18.80
CA ALA A 6 -0.45 13.26 -20.10
C ALA A 6 -0.59 14.21 -21.32
N THR A 7 -1.02 15.45 -21.13
CA THR A 7 -1.12 16.44 -22.20
C THR A 7 0.15 17.29 -22.29
N ASP A 8 0.70 17.44 -23.50
CA ASP A 8 2.02 18.01 -23.79
C ASP A 8 2.13 19.54 -23.56
N SER A 9 1.08 20.16 -23.00
CA SER A 9 0.90 21.62 -22.94
C SER A 9 1.43 22.29 -21.66
N TYR A 10 1.92 21.53 -20.68
CA TYR A 10 2.36 22.12 -19.41
C TYR A 10 3.74 22.76 -19.49
N SER A 11 3.85 23.97 -18.94
CA SER A 11 5.13 24.64 -18.69
C SER A 11 5.93 23.94 -17.57
N PRO A 12 7.25 24.18 -17.46
CA PRO A 12 8.07 23.58 -16.40
C PRO A 12 7.55 23.89 -14.98
N SER A 13 7.05 25.11 -14.76
CA SER A 13 6.45 25.53 -13.47
C SER A 13 5.18 24.76 -13.13
N GLU A 14 4.34 24.47 -14.12
CA GLU A 14 3.11 23.70 -13.91
C GLU A 14 3.42 22.23 -13.65
N ARG A 15 4.42 21.66 -14.34
CA ARG A 15 4.91 20.30 -14.07
C ARG A 15 5.47 20.15 -12.65
N SER A 16 6.24 21.13 -12.18
CA SER A 16 6.73 21.15 -10.78
C SER A 16 5.58 21.21 -9.77
N THR A 17 4.56 22.04 -10.03
CA THR A 17 3.37 22.14 -9.15
C THR A 17 2.57 20.84 -9.15
N LEU A 18 2.48 20.15 -10.28
CA LEU A 18 1.86 18.84 -10.41
C LEU A 18 2.61 17.79 -9.58
N ALA A 19 3.94 17.74 -9.66
CA ALA A 19 4.76 16.84 -8.86
C ALA A 19 4.58 17.07 -7.34
N GLU A 20 4.56 18.33 -6.89
CA GLU A 20 4.27 18.66 -5.48
C GLU A 20 2.86 18.22 -5.05
N SER A 21 1.87 18.38 -5.92
CA SER A 21 0.49 17.97 -5.65
C SER A 21 0.37 16.45 -5.52
N LEU A 22 1.07 15.70 -6.38
CA LEU A 22 1.12 14.23 -6.34
C LEU A 22 1.78 13.73 -5.04
N ASN A 23 2.88 14.36 -4.61
CA ASN A 23 3.50 14.07 -3.31
C ASN A 23 2.52 14.28 -2.15
N LYS A 24 1.80 15.40 -2.11
CA LYS A 24 0.80 15.67 -1.06
C LYS A 24 -0.33 14.66 -1.07
N LEU A 25 -0.76 14.19 -2.25
CA LEU A 25 -1.78 13.15 -2.37
C LEU A 25 -1.29 11.80 -1.87
N ARG A 26 -0.04 11.43 -2.16
CA ARG A 26 0.60 10.23 -1.60
C ARG A 26 0.63 10.29 -0.07
N ASP A 27 1.07 11.42 0.48
CA ASP A 27 1.19 11.59 1.93
C ASP A 27 -0.20 11.54 2.60
N ALA A 28 -1.20 12.17 1.99
CA ALA A 28 -2.58 12.10 2.46
C ALA A 28 -3.16 10.68 2.38
N TYR A 29 -2.86 9.94 1.30
CA TYR A 29 -3.32 8.57 1.12
C TYR A 29 -2.82 7.64 2.24
N TYR A 30 -1.54 7.72 2.59
CA TYR A 30 -1.01 6.90 3.68
C TYR A 30 -1.40 7.40 5.07
N ALA A 31 -1.64 8.70 5.24
CA ALA A 31 -2.20 9.23 6.49
C ALA A 31 -3.60 8.68 6.80
N GLU A 32 -4.43 8.40 5.78
CA GLU A 32 -5.70 7.68 5.97
C GLU A 32 -5.52 6.24 6.46
N GLY A 33 -4.37 5.63 6.17
CA GLY A 33 -4.00 4.30 6.69
C GLY A 33 -3.63 4.31 8.17
N ASP A 34 -3.30 5.48 8.73
CA ASP A 34 -2.97 5.69 10.14
C ASP A 34 -4.15 6.17 10.97
N VAL A 35 -5.39 6.08 10.45
CA VAL A 35 -6.59 6.45 11.21
C VAL A 35 -6.74 5.55 12.44
N GLU A 36 -6.92 6.19 13.60
CA GLU A 36 -7.22 5.51 14.86
C GLU A 36 -8.69 5.63 15.25
N TYR A 37 -9.14 4.63 16.01
CA TYR A 37 -10.39 4.70 16.78
C TYR A 37 -10.13 4.19 18.19
N ALA A 38 -10.37 5.06 19.19
CA ALA A 38 -10.15 4.76 20.60
C ALA A 38 -8.72 4.29 20.93
N GLY A 39 -7.70 4.97 20.38
CA GLY A 39 -6.28 4.64 20.59
C GLY A 39 -5.82 3.34 19.92
N ARG A 40 -6.56 2.87 18.91
CA ARG A 40 -6.23 1.68 18.11
C ARG A 40 -6.26 1.99 16.63
N TYR A 41 -5.19 1.66 15.93
CA TYR A 41 -5.10 1.77 14.48
C TYR A 41 -6.05 0.78 13.79
N LEU A 42 -6.77 1.27 12.78
CA LEU A 42 -7.83 0.50 12.13
C LEU A 42 -7.31 -0.56 11.14
N PHE A 43 -6.17 -0.32 10.52
CA PHE A 43 -5.65 -1.11 9.40
C PHE A 43 -4.43 -1.97 9.74
N SER A 44 -3.89 -1.86 10.94
CA SER A 44 -2.64 -2.51 11.37
C SER A 44 -2.81 -3.96 11.86
N GLY A 45 -3.89 -4.64 11.45
CA GLY A 45 -4.14 -6.04 11.81
C GLY A 45 -4.19 -6.26 13.32
N TYR A 46 -3.40 -7.21 13.83
CA TYR A 46 -3.29 -7.45 15.28
C TYR A 46 -2.43 -6.42 16.01
N MET A 47 -1.55 -5.71 15.30
CA MET A 47 -0.66 -4.68 15.85
C MET A 47 -1.37 -3.32 15.96
N THR A 48 -2.51 -3.31 16.66
CA THR A 48 -3.39 -2.13 16.78
C THR A 48 -2.76 -0.94 17.52
N ASP A 49 -1.60 -1.12 18.14
CA ASP A 49 -0.78 -0.10 18.80
C ASP A 49 0.32 0.49 17.89
N THR A 50 0.51 -0.09 16.71
CA THR A 50 1.55 0.28 15.76
C THR A 50 0.93 0.94 14.52
N PRO A 51 1.37 2.16 14.14
CA PRO A 51 0.91 2.82 12.94
C PRO A 51 1.36 2.07 11.67
N LEU A 52 0.63 2.31 10.57
CA LEU A 52 0.99 1.84 9.24
C LEU A 52 2.26 2.54 8.73
N THR A 53 2.42 3.84 9.00
CA THR A 53 3.63 4.60 8.64
C THR A 53 4.45 5.04 9.85
N TYR A 54 5.75 5.27 9.65
CA TYR A 54 6.58 5.88 10.68
C TYR A 54 6.18 7.34 10.92
N GLN A 55 5.71 7.64 12.14
CA GLN A 55 5.17 8.95 12.49
C GLN A 55 6.25 10.03 12.70
N SER A 56 7.51 9.63 12.89
CA SER A 56 8.64 10.54 13.09
C SER A 56 9.96 9.96 12.55
N ASP A 57 10.91 10.84 12.24
CA ASP A 57 12.26 10.42 11.84
C ASP A 57 13.01 9.71 12.98
N GLU A 58 12.71 10.03 14.25
CA GLU A 58 13.32 9.35 15.39
C GLU A 58 12.91 7.88 15.47
N THR A 59 11.62 7.60 15.24
CA THR A 59 11.12 6.22 15.19
C THR A 59 11.63 5.48 13.96
N ALA A 60 11.72 6.17 12.82
CA ALA A 60 12.18 5.58 11.55
C ALA A 60 13.69 5.27 11.60
N ALA A 61 14.50 6.10 12.23
CA ALA A 61 15.94 5.90 12.35
C ALA A 61 16.35 4.67 13.17
N LYS A 62 15.45 4.12 13.99
CA LYS A 62 15.67 2.87 14.74
C LYS A 62 15.28 1.63 13.94
N ALA A 63 14.53 1.79 12.86
CA ALA A 63 14.06 0.68 12.05
C ALA A 63 15.18 0.15 11.15
N ASP A 64 15.43 -1.15 11.24
CA ASP A 64 16.37 -1.87 10.40
C ASP A 64 15.80 -3.25 10.11
N PHE A 65 15.43 -3.48 8.85
CA PHE A 65 14.72 -4.69 8.45
C PHE A 65 15.41 -5.36 7.27
N THR A 66 15.61 -6.67 7.38
CA THR A 66 15.84 -7.54 6.23
C THR A 66 14.50 -8.02 5.72
N ILE A 67 14.12 -7.62 4.50
CA ILE A 67 12.80 -7.84 3.92
C ILE A 67 12.94 -8.86 2.80
N THR A 68 12.09 -9.88 2.80
CA THR A 68 11.95 -10.84 1.70
C THR A 68 10.65 -10.54 0.96
N GLN A 69 10.77 -10.22 -0.33
CA GLN A 69 9.63 -9.97 -1.20
C GLN A 69 9.48 -11.10 -2.20
N GLU A 70 8.24 -11.55 -2.38
CA GLU A 70 7.85 -12.53 -3.37
C GLU A 70 7.29 -11.82 -4.60
N PHE A 71 7.69 -12.31 -5.77
CA PHE A 71 7.32 -11.75 -7.07
C PHE A 71 6.82 -12.85 -7.98
N THR A 72 6.01 -12.43 -8.94
CA THR A 72 5.51 -13.25 -10.04
C THR A 72 5.90 -12.62 -11.37
N ARG A 73 5.58 -13.31 -12.47
CA ARG A 73 5.76 -12.80 -13.83
C ARG A 73 5.05 -11.46 -14.08
N GLU A 74 3.99 -11.15 -13.33
CA GLU A 74 3.23 -9.90 -13.47
C GLU A 74 3.97 -8.69 -12.91
N ASN A 75 5.00 -8.91 -12.09
CA ASN A 75 5.83 -7.85 -11.51
C ASN A 75 7.01 -7.45 -12.40
N ILE A 76 7.18 -8.12 -13.56
CA ILE A 76 8.21 -7.77 -14.53
C ILE A 76 7.65 -6.72 -15.48
N GLU A 77 8.33 -5.59 -15.55
CA GLU A 77 7.95 -4.42 -16.34
C GLU A 77 9.09 -4.04 -17.29
N LEU A 78 8.80 -3.19 -18.27
CA LEU A 78 9.82 -2.59 -19.12
C LEU A 78 10.20 -1.22 -18.56
N LYS A 79 11.51 -0.94 -18.56
CA LYS A 79 12.09 0.36 -18.24
C LYS A 79 12.83 0.90 -19.46
N THR A 80 12.49 2.12 -19.85
CA THR A 80 13.24 2.89 -20.83
C THR A 80 14.52 3.42 -20.18
N VAL A 81 15.69 3.06 -20.71
CA VAL A 81 16.98 3.61 -20.31
C VAL A 81 17.57 4.49 -21.41
N TYR A 82 18.25 5.56 -21.02
CA TYR A 82 18.85 6.49 -21.95
C TYR A 82 20.30 6.12 -22.24
N THR A 83 20.61 5.95 -23.52
CA THR A 83 21.97 5.81 -24.04
C THR A 83 22.46 7.14 -24.57
N ASN A 84 23.76 7.39 -24.42
CA ASN A 84 24.43 8.59 -24.93
C ASN A 84 23.82 9.91 -24.41
N ALA A 85 23.18 9.90 -23.24
CA ALA A 85 22.65 11.09 -22.61
C ALA A 85 23.76 12.08 -22.25
N TYR A 86 23.46 13.37 -22.34
CA TYR A 86 24.35 14.45 -21.93
C TYR A 86 24.13 14.75 -20.44
N SER A 87 25.24 14.85 -19.70
CA SER A 87 25.26 15.28 -18.31
C SER A 87 25.70 16.74 -18.18
N ASN A 88 25.52 17.32 -16.99
CA ASN A 88 26.06 18.64 -16.68
C ASN A 88 27.58 18.73 -16.86
N ASP A 89 28.30 17.64 -16.56
CA ASP A 89 29.75 17.56 -16.74
C ASP A 89 30.12 17.51 -18.22
N ASP A 90 29.32 16.85 -19.05
CA ASP A 90 29.54 16.87 -20.50
C ASP A 90 29.37 18.28 -21.07
N ILE A 91 28.36 19.01 -20.60
CA ILE A 91 28.10 20.40 -20.99
C ILE A 91 29.26 21.31 -20.58
N LEU A 92 29.70 21.23 -19.32
CA LEU A 92 30.76 22.08 -18.77
C LEU A 92 32.11 21.83 -19.45
N ASN A 93 32.40 20.59 -19.83
CA ASN A 93 33.66 20.20 -20.46
C ASN A 93 33.59 20.19 -22.00
N LEU A 94 32.45 20.56 -22.59
CA LEU A 94 32.21 20.50 -24.04
C LEU A 94 32.45 19.10 -24.64
N ASN A 95 32.10 18.05 -23.88
CA ASN A 95 32.25 16.66 -24.29
C ASN A 95 31.10 16.26 -25.21
N VAL A 96 31.36 16.24 -26.52
CA VAL A 96 30.42 15.69 -27.50
C VAL A 96 30.51 14.17 -27.48
N LYS A 97 29.37 13.48 -27.39
CA LYS A 97 29.34 12.02 -27.46
C LYS A 97 29.70 11.58 -28.88
N THR A 98 30.69 10.71 -28.99
CA THR A 98 31.17 10.17 -30.27
C THR A 98 31.24 8.66 -30.22
N ASP A 99 30.98 8.03 -31.37
CA ASP A 99 31.13 6.60 -31.54
C ASP A 99 32.62 6.23 -31.54
N ALA A 100 33.01 5.27 -30.69
CA ALA A 100 34.42 4.92 -30.50
C ALA A 100 35.07 4.27 -31.74
N ALA A 101 34.29 3.68 -32.65
CA ALA A 101 34.79 3.00 -33.84
C ALA A 101 34.89 3.92 -35.07
N THR A 102 33.96 4.87 -35.20
CA THR A 102 33.82 5.74 -36.37
C THR A 102 34.22 7.20 -36.10
N GLY A 103 34.27 7.62 -34.84
CA GLY A 103 34.54 9.00 -34.43
C GLY A 103 33.39 9.98 -34.75
N ASN A 104 32.26 9.48 -35.25
CA ASN A 104 31.10 10.29 -35.57
C ASN A 104 30.34 10.70 -34.32
N VAL A 105 29.73 11.89 -34.33
CA VAL A 105 28.84 12.35 -33.26
C VAL A 105 27.64 11.41 -33.17
N ILE A 106 27.36 10.94 -31.95
CA ILE A 106 26.20 10.10 -31.64
C ILE A 106 25.18 10.88 -30.84
N THR A 107 23.91 10.65 -31.16
CA THR A 107 22.78 11.31 -30.50
C THR A 107 22.24 10.45 -29.36
N PRO A 108 21.63 11.06 -28.33
CA PRO A 108 20.89 10.34 -27.32
C PRO A 108 19.83 9.43 -27.94
N ASN A 109 19.69 8.23 -27.39
CA ASN A 109 18.71 7.25 -27.82
C ASN A 109 18.19 6.47 -26.60
N VAL A 110 17.11 5.72 -26.77
CA VAL A 110 16.53 4.87 -25.74
C VAL A 110 16.78 3.40 -26.02
N ALA A 111 16.81 2.60 -24.96
CA ALA A 111 16.75 1.15 -25.02
C ALA A 111 15.79 0.64 -23.94
N ASP A 112 15.15 -0.50 -24.19
CA ASP A 112 14.24 -1.11 -23.24
C ASP A 112 14.97 -2.20 -22.45
N VAL A 113 14.84 -2.15 -21.13
CA VAL A 113 15.40 -3.14 -20.21
C VAL A 113 14.29 -3.70 -19.33
N HIS A 114 14.28 -5.01 -19.14
CA HIS A 114 13.34 -5.66 -18.22
C HIS A 114 13.71 -5.32 -16.78
N ARG A 115 12.72 -4.93 -15.98
CA ARG A 115 12.87 -4.44 -14.61
C ARG A 115 11.89 -5.14 -13.67
N VAL A 116 12.34 -5.39 -12.45
CA VAL A 116 11.48 -5.70 -11.30
C VAL A 116 11.68 -4.62 -10.24
N ARG A 117 10.59 -4.14 -9.65
CA ARG A 117 10.59 -3.11 -8.60
C ARG A 117 10.42 -3.75 -7.24
N ILE A 118 11.40 -3.54 -6.36
CA ILE A 118 11.18 -3.81 -4.93
C ILE A 118 10.33 -2.69 -4.33
N GLY A 119 9.74 -3.01 -3.19
CA GLY A 119 8.81 -2.13 -2.50
C GLY A 119 9.40 -0.79 -2.02
N TYR A 120 10.67 -0.76 -1.61
CA TYR A 120 11.31 0.43 -1.07
C TYR A 120 12.40 0.97 -2.00
N THR A 121 12.62 2.29 -1.97
CA THR A 121 13.78 2.95 -2.55
C THR A 121 14.87 3.16 -1.51
N LYS A 122 16.08 3.53 -1.98
CA LYS A 122 17.23 3.86 -1.14
C LYS A 122 17.48 2.78 -0.10
N VAL A 123 17.64 1.52 -0.52
CA VAL A 123 17.95 0.42 0.39
C VAL A 123 19.46 0.36 0.64
N SER A 124 19.88 -0.49 1.58
CA SER A 124 21.30 -0.71 1.85
C SER A 124 22.00 -1.29 0.61
N ASP A 125 23.15 -0.72 0.24
CA ASP A 125 24.02 -1.21 -0.83
C ASP A 125 25.00 -2.30 -0.33
N ALA A 126 25.01 -2.55 0.97
CA ALA A 126 25.89 -3.51 1.62
C ALA A 126 25.31 -4.93 1.52
N GLY A 127 26.01 -5.81 0.80
CA GLY A 127 25.74 -7.25 0.81
C GLY A 127 25.84 -7.90 -0.56
N THR A 128 25.41 -9.16 -0.62
CA THR A 128 25.23 -9.92 -1.85
C THR A 128 23.74 -9.96 -2.18
N PHE A 129 23.38 -9.54 -3.39
CA PHE A 129 22.01 -9.54 -3.87
C PHE A 129 21.77 -10.77 -4.73
N GLU A 130 20.72 -11.53 -4.40
CA GLU A 130 20.40 -12.78 -5.08
C GLU A 130 18.90 -12.85 -5.32
N ILE A 131 18.52 -13.21 -6.55
CA ILE A 131 17.16 -13.61 -6.90
C ILE A 131 17.06 -15.12 -6.66
N LYS A 132 16.06 -15.54 -5.90
CA LYS A 132 15.82 -16.96 -5.61
C LYS A 132 14.55 -17.42 -6.31
N LEU A 133 14.69 -18.37 -7.23
CA LEU A 133 13.57 -19.03 -7.87
C LEU A 133 12.95 -20.06 -6.92
N ASN A 134 11.66 -20.34 -7.12
CA ASN A 134 10.94 -21.35 -6.34
C ASN A 134 11.49 -22.78 -6.50
N ASP A 135 12.23 -23.05 -7.59
CA ASP A 135 12.92 -24.32 -7.82
C ASP A 135 14.25 -24.47 -7.05
N GLY A 136 14.65 -23.43 -6.30
CA GLY A 136 15.89 -23.37 -5.53
C GLY A 136 17.09 -22.77 -6.28
N THR A 137 16.92 -22.39 -7.56
CA THR A 137 17.97 -21.72 -8.34
C THR A 137 18.21 -20.31 -7.83
N THR A 138 19.48 -19.92 -7.70
CA THR A 138 19.89 -18.58 -7.28
C THR A 138 20.60 -17.85 -8.42
N ILE A 139 20.16 -16.64 -8.72
CA ILE A 139 20.76 -15.76 -9.73
C ILE A 139 21.37 -14.56 -8.99
N ALA A 140 22.68 -14.36 -9.13
CA ALA A 140 23.36 -13.22 -8.53
C ALA A 140 22.97 -11.93 -9.26
N ALA A 141 22.66 -10.89 -8.49
CA ALA A 141 22.42 -9.55 -9.01
C ALA A 141 23.60 -8.63 -8.66
N ALA A 142 24.30 -8.12 -9.67
CA ALA A 142 25.43 -7.22 -9.50
C ALA A 142 24.96 -5.84 -9.01
N ALA A 143 25.61 -5.29 -7.99
CA ALA A 143 25.26 -3.95 -7.50
C ALA A 143 25.68 -2.88 -8.51
N VAL A 144 24.73 -2.02 -8.91
CA VAL A 144 24.94 -0.92 -9.86
C VAL A 144 24.38 0.38 -9.32
N ASN A 145 25.03 1.49 -9.67
CA ASN A 145 24.60 2.84 -9.27
C ASN A 145 24.04 3.65 -10.44
N ASP A 146 24.28 3.22 -11.68
CA ASP A 146 23.76 3.87 -12.87
C ASP A 146 22.29 3.48 -13.07
N SER A 147 21.41 4.49 -13.16
CA SER A 147 19.99 4.29 -13.42
C SER A 147 19.72 3.86 -14.86
N ASN A 148 20.64 4.11 -15.79
CA ASN A 148 20.57 3.72 -17.19
C ASN A 148 21.40 2.47 -17.51
N TYR A 149 21.85 1.74 -16.49
CA TYR A 149 22.63 0.52 -16.68
C TYR A 149 21.90 -0.48 -17.59
N GLN A 150 22.64 -1.09 -18.51
CA GLN A 150 22.13 -2.15 -19.39
C GLN A 150 22.84 -3.46 -19.02
N PRO A 151 22.13 -4.40 -18.38
CA PRO A 151 22.70 -5.70 -18.08
C PRO A 151 22.97 -6.48 -19.37
N GLY A 152 24.06 -7.25 -19.39
CA GLY A 152 24.28 -8.25 -20.43
C GLY A 152 23.20 -9.35 -20.41
N ASP A 153 23.09 -10.13 -21.49
CA ASP A 153 22.00 -11.12 -21.65
C ASP A 153 21.86 -12.10 -20.46
N ASP A 154 22.98 -12.50 -19.85
CA ASP A 154 23.05 -13.45 -18.72
C ASP A 154 23.21 -12.76 -17.35
N GLU A 155 23.06 -11.43 -17.29
CA GLU A 155 23.30 -10.62 -16.10
C GLU A 155 22.00 -10.18 -15.44
N ALA A 156 21.99 -10.16 -14.10
CA ALA A 156 21.05 -9.37 -13.32
C ALA A 156 21.83 -8.26 -12.61
N ALA A 157 21.25 -7.07 -12.53
CA ALA A 157 21.85 -5.93 -11.84
C ALA A 157 20.85 -5.31 -10.86
N PHE A 158 21.30 -4.96 -9.66
CA PHE A 158 20.48 -4.33 -8.63
C PHE A 158 20.94 -2.92 -8.33
N ASN A 159 20.02 -1.97 -8.45
CA ASN A 159 20.24 -0.58 -8.06
C ASN A 159 19.60 -0.31 -6.69
N ALA A 160 20.44 -0.21 -5.66
CA ALA A 160 20.01 0.01 -4.28
C ALA A 160 19.37 1.40 -4.08
N ALA A 161 19.78 2.41 -4.85
CA ALA A 161 19.23 3.76 -4.74
C ALA A 161 17.78 3.82 -5.27
N THR A 162 17.51 3.18 -6.41
CA THR A 162 16.17 3.19 -7.04
C THR A 162 15.29 2.00 -6.60
N GLY A 163 15.87 0.98 -5.98
CA GLY A 163 15.17 -0.26 -5.61
C GLY A 163 14.73 -1.05 -6.84
N GLU A 164 15.61 -1.16 -7.83
CA GLU A 164 15.30 -1.77 -9.13
C GLU A 164 16.23 -2.93 -9.42
N ILE A 165 15.67 -4.03 -9.91
CA ILE A 165 16.42 -5.16 -10.43
C ILE A 165 16.28 -5.12 -11.94
N LEU A 166 17.38 -4.91 -12.65
CA LEU A 166 17.48 -4.89 -14.10
C LEU A 166 17.90 -6.28 -14.58
N LEU A 167 17.21 -6.78 -15.60
CA LEU A 167 17.33 -8.16 -16.06
C LEU A 167 17.81 -8.19 -17.50
N GLY A 168 18.87 -8.96 -17.74
CA GLY A 168 19.28 -9.39 -19.07
C GLY A 168 18.24 -10.32 -19.71
N GLU A 169 18.27 -10.42 -21.04
CA GLU A 169 17.27 -11.15 -21.82
C GLU A 169 17.12 -12.64 -21.44
N ASN A 170 18.22 -13.34 -21.13
CA ASN A 170 18.16 -14.75 -20.73
C ASN A 170 17.68 -14.91 -19.29
N VAL A 171 18.10 -14.02 -18.38
CA VAL A 171 17.63 -13.98 -16.99
C VAL A 171 16.13 -13.70 -16.94
N TYR A 172 15.65 -12.75 -17.75
CA TYR A 172 14.23 -12.46 -17.91
C TYR A 172 13.44 -13.70 -18.34
N LYS A 173 13.88 -14.40 -19.39
CA LYS A 173 13.22 -15.64 -19.86
C LYS A 173 13.15 -16.70 -18.77
N GLN A 174 14.22 -16.83 -17.99
CA GLN A 174 14.26 -17.78 -16.87
C GLN A 174 13.26 -17.40 -15.78
N LEU A 175 13.18 -16.12 -15.39
CA LEU A 175 12.23 -15.62 -14.39
C LEU A 175 10.78 -15.73 -14.87
N TYR A 176 10.54 -15.42 -16.14
CA TYR A 176 9.20 -15.47 -16.74
C TYR A 176 8.66 -16.91 -16.82
N ALA A 177 9.55 -17.89 -17.01
CA ALA A 177 9.21 -19.31 -17.01
C ALA A 177 9.01 -19.87 -15.59
N SER A 178 9.50 -19.17 -14.56
CA SER A 178 9.33 -19.59 -13.17
C SER A 178 7.91 -19.31 -12.66
N ASP A 179 7.43 -20.14 -11.73
CA ASP A 179 6.15 -19.95 -11.02
C ASP A 179 6.22 -18.87 -9.92
N GLY A 180 7.37 -18.20 -9.78
CA GLY A 180 7.62 -17.14 -8.83
C GLY A 180 9.09 -17.03 -8.47
N PHE A 181 9.47 -15.93 -7.87
CA PHE A 181 10.81 -15.69 -7.38
C PHE A 181 10.79 -14.72 -6.20
N SER A 182 11.78 -14.83 -5.32
CA SER A 182 11.95 -13.93 -4.20
C SER A 182 13.23 -13.13 -4.30
N PHE A 183 13.21 -11.95 -3.69
CA PHE A 183 14.38 -11.11 -3.53
C PHE A 183 14.44 -10.60 -2.09
N THR A 184 15.62 -10.71 -1.48
CA THR A 184 15.85 -10.27 -0.10
C THR A 184 16.80 -9.09 -0.08
N TYR A 185 16.43 -8.03 0.62
CA TYR A 185 17.23 -6.81 0.76
C TYR A 185 17.11 -6.23 2.17
N ARG A 186 18.08 -5.40 2.56
CA ARG A 186 18.08 -4.71 3.85
C ARG A 186 17.70 -3.24 3.68
N LYS A 187 16.78 -2.77 4.51
CA LYS A 187 16.39 -1.37 4.61
C LYS A 187 16.70 -0.89 6.03
N ASP A 188 17.63 0.06 6.15
CA ASP A 188 18.18 0.57 7.41
C ASP A 188 18.06 2.10 7.56
N ASN A 189 17.48 2.75 6.56
CA ASN A 189 17.36 4.19 6.43
C ASN A 189 15.91 4.60 6.14
N PHE A 190 15.00 4.17 7.00
CA PHE A 190 13.61 4.62 6.95
C PHE A 190 13.50 6.09 7.33
N ALA A 191 12.53 6.78 6.74
CA ALA A 191 12.17 8.15 7.04
C ALA A 191 10.71 8.26 7.53
N LYS A 192 10.35 9.40 8.11
CA LYS A 192 8.96 9.70 8.42
C LYS A 192 8.07 9.53 7.18
N GLY A 193 6.95 8.83 7.35
CA GLY A 193 5.98 8.54 6.29
C GLY A 193 6.26 7.25 5.52
N ASP A 194 7.42 6.62 5.70
CA ASP A 194 7.66 5.30 5.12
C ASP A 194 6.71 4.27 5.74
N LEU A 195 6.23 3.34 4.91
CA LEU A 195 5.39 2.23 5.35
C LEU A 195 6.18 1.25 6.20
N ASN A 196 5.55 0.74 7.26
CA ASN A 196 6.13 -0.28 8.10
C ASN A 196 6.12 -1.64 7.37
N PRO A 197 7.30 -2.28 7.15
CA PRO A 197 7.38 -3.51 6.36
C PRO A 197 6.64 -4.70 7.00
N VAL A 198 6.46 -4.69 8.32
CA VAL A 198 5.81 -5.77 9.08
C VAL A 198 4.36 -6.00 8.63
N MET A 199 3.70 -4.97 8.09
CA MET A 199 2.31 -5.05 7.62
C MET A 199 2.18 -5.70 6.24
N TYR A 200 3.27 -5.78 5.48
CA TYR A 200 3.25 -6.13 4.05
C TYR A 200 4.10 -7.35 3.70
N TYR A 201 5.20 -7.58 4.41
CA TYR A 201 6.21 -8.56 4.01
C TYR A 201 6.71 -9.41 5.17
N ASP A 202 7.27 -10.54 4.79
CA ASP A 202 8.14 -11.30 5.67
C ASP A 202 9.42 -10.49 5.89
N CYS A 203 9.73 -10.20 7.15
CA CYS A 203 10.90 -9.41 7.50
C CYS A 203 11.53 -9.83 8.82
N VAL A 204 12.82 -9.55 8.96
CA VAL A 204 13.59 -9.78 10.18
C VAL A 204 14.04 -8.42 10.71
N ASP A 205 13.74 -8.15 11.97
CA ASP A 205 14.18 -6.94 12.66
C ASP A 205 15.66 -7.09 13.07
N ASN A 206 16.49 -6.19 12.57
CA ASN A 206 17.91 -6.12 12.86
C ASN A 206 18.22 -5.00 13.88
N ASN A 207 17.23 -4.24 14.34
CA ASN A 207 17.41 -3.22 15.38
C ASN A 207 18.00 -3.88 16.64
N PRO A 208 19.06 -3.32 17.25
CA PRO A 208 19.63 -3.83 18.50
C PRO A 208 18.61 -4.16 19.61
N ASP A 209 17.50 -3.41 19.70
CA ASP A 209 16.47 -3.63 20.72
C ASP A 209 15.61 -4.88 20.46
N ASN A 210 15.50 -5.32 19.20
CA ASN A 210 14.63 -6.41 18.73
C ASN A 210 15.38 -7.43 17.85
N ALA A 211 16.71 -7.48 17.95
CA ALA A 211 17.54 -8.14 16.96
C ALA A 211 17.18 -9.63 16.79
N GLY A 212 16.85 -10.01 15.56
CA GLY A 212 16.50 -11.37 15.17
C GLY A 212 15.02 -11.74 15.33
N VAL A 213 14.13 -10.78 15.64
CA VAL A 213 12.68 -11.03 15.61
C VAL A 213 12.25 -11.24 14.16
N VAL A 214 11.63 -12.39 13.89
CA VAL A 214 11.12 -12.76 12.57
C VAL A 214 9.62 -12.47 12.52
N TYR A 215 9.24 -11.61 11.60
CA TYR A 215 7.86 -11.35 11.23
C TYR A 215 7.52 -12.14 9.97
N THR A 216 6.46 -12.94 10.05
CA THR A 216 5.89 -13.64 8.90
C THR A 216 4.52 -13.06 8.64
N LYS A 217 4.33 -12.49 7.45
CA LYS A 217 3.05 -11.94 7.04
C LYS A 217 2.05 -13.07 6.87
N LYS A 218 0.99 -13.01 7.67
CA LYS A 218 -0.17 -13.91 7.61
C LYS A 218 -1.43 -13.07 7.56
N THR A 219 -2.54 -13.70 7.22
CA THR A 219 -3.87 -13.11 7.38
C THR A 219 -4.19 -13.00 8.87
N GLU A 220 -4.57 -11.82 9.31
CA GLU A 220 -4.78 -11.43 10.71
C GLU A 220 -6.26 -11.11 10.95
N ASP A 221 -7.12 -12.11 10.79
CA ASP A 221 -8.56 -11.95 10.94
C ASP A 221 -8.97 -11.77 12.41
N ILE A 222 -9.42 -10.57 12.78
CA ILE A 222 -10.05 -10.30 14.07
C ILE A 222 -11.53 -10.68 13.97
N GLU A 223 -11.91 -11.78 14.62
CA GLU A 223 -13.27 -12.28 14.62
C GLU A 223 -14.01 -12.07 15.95
N TYR A 224 -15.27 -11.64 15.88
CA TYR A 224 -16.16 -11.56 17.04
C TYR A 224 -17.33 -12.54 16.92
N ASN A 225 -17.74 -13.12 18.05
CA ASN A 225 -18.99 -13.89 18.13
C ASN A 225 -20.18 -12.95 18.06
N ILE A 226 -20.97 -13.06 17.01
CA ILE A 226 -22.14 -12.21 16.77
C ILE A 226 -23.47 -12.93 17.03
N ASN A 227 -23.45 -14.27 17.15
CA ASN A 227 -24.59 -15.13 17.51
C ASN A 227 -24.06 -16.50 18.00
N PHE A 228 -24.95 -17.38 18.44
CA PHE A 228 -24.62 -18.78 18.75
C PHE A 228 -23.89 -19.44 17.57
N SER A 229 -22.63 -19.78 17.79
CA SER A 229 -21.75 -20.43 16.81
C SER A 229 -21.51 -19.64 15.50
N GLN A 230 -21.71 -18.32 15.51
CA GLN A 230 -21.42 -17.46 14.34
C GLN A 230 -20.38 -16.41 14.68
N LYS A 231 -19.29 -16.42 13.89
CA LYS A 231 -18.23 -15.42 13.94
C LYS A 231 -18.28 -14.49 12.73
N LEU A 232 -17.77 -13.28 12.92
CA LEU A 232 -17.64 -12.26 11.89
C LEU A 232 -16.27 -11.59 12.00
N LYS A 233 -15.48 -11.63 10.92
CA LYS A 233 -14.29 -10.77 10.75
C LYS A 233 -14.71 -9.31 10.79
N VAL A 234 -14.08 -8.51 11.64
CA VAL A 234 -14.42 -7.08 11.81
C VAL A 234 -13.38 -6.12 11.26
N ASN A 235 -12.12 -6.54 11.16
CA ASN A 235 -11.03 -5.69 10.68
C ASN A 235 -10.85 -5.79 9.16
N THR A 236 -10.27 -4.75 8.59
CA THR A 236 -9.75 -4.72 7.23
C THR A 236 -8.27 -4.43 7.35
N GLU A 237 -7.42 -5.23 6.71
CA GLU A 237 -5.97 -5.09 6.81
C GLU A 237 -5.44 -4.04 5.82
N ALA A 238 -4.30 -3.42 6.14
CA ALA A 238 -3.72 -2.38 5.31
C ALA A 238 -3.38 -2.88 3.89
N ASN A 239 -2.87 -4.10 3.74
CA ASN A 239 -2.60 -4.69 2.43
C ASN A 239 -3.87 -4.97 1.59
N GLU A 240 -5.06 -5.01 2.20
CA GLU A 240 -6.33 -5.15 1.47
C GLU A 240 -6.78 -3.82 0.84
N VAL A 241 -6.32 -2.67 1.33
CA VAL A 241 -6.77 -1.32 0.92
C VAL A 241 -5.65 -0.47 0.32
N PHE A 242 -4.50 -0.45 1.00
CA PHE A 242 -3.37 0.41 0.75
C PHE A 242 -2.28 -0.37 0.02
N ASN A 243 -2.17 -0.17 -1.28
CA ASN A 243 -1.11 -0.78 -2.06
C ASN A 243 0.19 0.01 -1.92
N MET A 244 1.25 -0.66 -1.49
CA MET A 244 2.55 -0.02 -1.27
C MET A 244 3.20 0.51 -2.56
N TYR A 245 2.86 -0.08 -3.73
CA TYR A 245 3.39 0.37 -5.01
C TYR A 245 2.80 1.71 -5.49
N LEU A 246 1.71 2.20 -4.87
CA LEU A 246 1.16 3.53 -5.17
C LEU A 246 2.20 4.63 -4.95
N GLY A 247 2.95 4.54 -3.84
CA GLY A 247 4.03 5.48 -3.55
C GLY A 247 5.14 5.42 -4.60
N ARG A 248 5.53 4.20 -4.99
CA ARG A 248 6.57 3.96 -6.01
C ARG A 248 6.15 4.50 -7.38
N ASP A 249 4.89 4.34 -7.76
CA ASP A 249 4.37 4.85 -9.02
C ASP A 249 4.37 6.38 -9.07
N ILE A 250 4.03 7.03 -7.95
CA ILE A 250 4.09 8.48 -7.80
C ILE A 250 5.55 8.97 -7.85
N ASP A 251 6.47 8.28 -7.17
CA ASP A 251 7.90 8.65 -7.18
C ASP A 251 8.52 8.53 -8.57
N ASP A 252 8.21 7.46 -9.32
CA ASP A 252 8.64 7.29 -10.70
C ASP A 252 8.07 8.40 -11.61
N LEU A 253 6.81 8.81 -11.36
CA LEU A 253 6.17 9.91 -12.10
C LEU A 253 6.80 11.28 -11.80
N ILE A 254 7.16 11.53 -10.54
CA ILE A 254 7.89 12.74 -10.15
C ILE A 254 9.29 12.73 -10.78
N THR A 255 9.94 11.56 -10.82
CA THR A 255 11.27 11.41 -11.41
C THR A 255 11.25 11.69 -12.91
N SER A 256 10.25 11.20 -13.64
CA SER A 256 10.11 11.50 -15.08
C SER A 256 9.86 12.98 -15.35
N VAL A 257 9.04 13.64 -14.52
CA VAL A 257 8.81 15.09 -14.57
C VAL A 257 10.09 15.87 -14.31
N ASN A 258 10.84 15.52 -13.26
CA ASN A 258 12.08 16.20 -12.91
C ASN A 258 13.15 16.03 -13.98
N ASN A 259 13.24 14.86 -14.63
CA ASN A 259 14.16 14.63 -15.73
C ASN A 259 13.92 15.61 -16.91
N VAL A 260 12.66 15.84 -17.28
CA VAL A 260 12.32 16.83 -18.32
C VAL A 260 12.74 18.24 -17.90
N ILE A 261 12.46 18.63 -16.65
CA ILE A 261 12.83 19.94 -16.11
C ILE A 261 14.36 20.12 -16.12
N ASP A 262 15.11 19.09 -15.71
CA ASP A 262 16.57 19.11 -15.67
C ASP A 262 17.17 19.25 -17.06
N ILE A 263 16.63 18.55 -18.07
CA ILE A 263 17.08 18.67 -19.47
C ILE A 263 16.73 20.06 -20.04
N GLU A 264 15.57 20.61 -19.72
CA GLU A 264 15.18 21.97 -20.12
C GLU A 264 16.12 23.03 -19.51
N ALA A 265 16.54 22.85 -18.25
CA ALA A 265 17.54 23.71 -17.61
C ALA A 265 18.95 23.55 -18.23
N GLN A 266 19.33 22.32 -18.62
CA GLN A 266 20.57 22.06 -19.34
C GLN A 266 20.59 22.75 -20.72
N LEU A 267 19.47 22.73 -21.45
CA LEU A 267 19.30 23.45 -22.71
C LEU A 267 19.49 24.95 -22.52
N GLU A 268 18.85 25.54 -21.51
CA GLU A 268 19.01 26.97 -21.20
C GLU A 268 20.48 27.33 -20.87
N LYS A 269 21.17 26.47 -20.12
CA LYS A 269 22.58 26.64 -19.81
C LYS A 269 23.45 26.63 -21.08
N VAL A 270 23.21 25.70 -22.00
CA VAL A 270 23.93 25.64 -23.29
C VAL A 270 23.63 26.89 -24.14
N GLU A 271 22.39 27.35 -24.18
CA GLU A 271 22.02 28.61 -24.86
C GLU A 271 22.67 29.84 -24.23
N GLY A 272 22.84 29.84 -22.91
CA GLY A 272 23.60 30.85 -22.18
C GLY A 272 25.08 30.81 -22.57
N MET A 273 25.71 29.63 -22.58
CA MET A 273 27.11 29.43 -22.96
C MET A 273 27.38 29.87 -24.39
N LEU A 274 26.47 29.59 -25.34
CA LEU A 274 26.59 30.03 -26.74
C LEU A 274 26.70 31.56 -26.89
N LYS A 275 26.20 32.34 -25.93
CA LYS A 275 26.22 33.81 -25.93
C LYS A 275 27.43 34.41 -25.20
N GLN A 276 28.24 33.61 -24.50
CA GLN A 276 29.37 34.11 -23.74
C GLN A 276 30.60 34.29 -24.63
N ASP A 277 31.33 35.39 -24.44
CA ASP A 277 32.53 35.70 -25.24
C ASP A 277 33.61 34.61 -25.15
N ILE A 278 33.69 33.89 -24.03
CA ILE A 278 34.65 32.80 -23.80
C ILE A 278 34.45 31.59 -24.70
N TYR A 279 33.25 31.41 -25.28
CA TYR A 279 32.92 30.31 -26.20
C TYR A 279 32.66 30.81 -27.62
N SER A 280 33.15 32.01 -27.98
CA SER A 280 32.95 32.61 -29.31
C SER A 280 33.81 31.97 -30.40
N ASP A 281 34.75 31.10 -30.04
CA ASP A 281 35.60 30.40 -31.00
C ASP A 281 34.80 29.33 -31.78
N LYS A 282 35.28 29.04 -33.00
CA LYS A 282 34.57 28.17 -33.95
C LYS A 282 34.43 26.72 -33.44
N ASP A 283 35.39 26.23 -32.65
CA ASP A 283 35.38 24.86 -32.13
C ASP A 283 34.35 24.71 -31.01
N SER A 284 34.38 25.62 -30.02
CA SER A 284 33.40 25.67 -28.93
C SER A 284 31.98 25.86 -29.45
N GLN A 285 31.77 26.75 -30.42
CA GLN A 285 30.46 26.94 -31.05
C GLN A 285 29.97 25.66 -31.74
N SER A 286 30.84 24.92 -32.43
CA SER A 286 30.46 23.66 -33.08
C SER A 286 30.07 22.61 -32.04
N LYS A 287 30.86 22.44 -30.98
CA LYS A 287 30.59 21.47 -29.90
C LYS A 287 29.31 21.80 -29.14
N LEU A 288 29.10 23.07 -28.79
CA LEU A 288 27.88 23.52 -28.11
C LEU A 288 26.64 23.32 -28.97
N ASN A 289 26.72 23.52 -30.29
CA ASN A 289 25.60 23.23 -31.19
C ASN A 289 25.30 21.72 -31.27
N SER A 290 26.32 20.85 -31.34
CA SER A 290 26.11 19.40 -31.28
C SER A 290 25.52 18.93 -29.94
N ILE A 291 25.99 19.50 -28.83
CA ILE A 291 25.41 19.24 -27.50
C ILE A 291 23.96 19.72 -27.44
N LYS A 292 23.66 20.90 -28.00
CA LYS A 292 22.30 21.43 -28.08
C LYS A 292 21.37 20.52 -28.88
N GLU A 293 21.80 20.05 -30.04
CA GLU A 293 21.03 19.09 -30.85
C GLU A 293 20.80 17.78 -30.09
N GLY A 294 21.83 17.26 -29.42
CA GLY A 294 21.73 16.09 -28.56
C GLY A 294 20.73 16.27 -27.41
N LEU A 295 20.85 17.35 -26.64
CA LEU A 295 19.93 17.69 -25.56
C LEU A 295 18.50 17.92 -26.06
N THR A 296 18.32 18.50 -27.25
CA THR A 296 16.99 18.67 -27.86
C THR A 296 16.37 17.31 -28.11
N LYS A 297 17.13 16.36 -28.67
CA LYS A 297 16.67 14.98 -28.86
C LYS A 297 16.38 14.27 -27.54
N GLN A 298 17.25 14.44 -26.54
CA GLN A 298 17.04 13.88 -25.19
C GLN A 298 15.76 14.43 -24.55
N ASN A 299 15.46 15.72 -24.75
CA ASN A 299 14.24 16.34 -24.24
C ASN A 299 12.98 15.76 -24.91
N GLU A 300 13.01 15.52 -26.23
CA GLU A 300 11.92 14.85 -26.94
C GLU A 300 11.66 13.45 -26.36
N LEU A 301 12.72 12.66 -26.18
CA LEU A 301 12.62 11.30 -25.63
C LEU A 301 12.15 11.31 -24.16
N ALA A 302 12.59 12.28 -23.36
CA ALA A 302 12.16 12.43 -21.98
C ALA A 302 10.69 12.85 -21.87
N LYS A 303 10.19 13.70 -22.78
CA LYS A 303 8.77 14.07 -22.83
C LYS A 303 7.89 12.90 -23.24
N GLU A 304 8.32 12.11 -24.21
CA GLU A 304 7.62 10.89 -24.61
C GLU A 304 7.55 9.88 -23.45
N GLU A 305 8.67 9.62 -22.78
CA GLU A 305 8.70 8.74 -21.60
C GLU A 305 7.83 9.27 -20.45
N MET A 306 7.89 10.58 -20.17
CA MET A 306 7.04 11.22 -19.17
C MET A 306 5.56 10.98 -19.49
N LYS A 307 5.16 11.17 -20.76
CA LYS A 307 3.79 10.92 -21.21
C LYS A 307 3.39 9.46 -21.03
N ASN A 308 4.23 8.52 -21.48
CA ASN A 308 4.00 7.09 -21.31
C ASN A 308 3.83 6.72 -19.83
N ARG A 309 4.63 7.35 -18.94
CA ARG A 309 4.53 7.16 -17.50
C ARG A 309 3.24 7.69 -16.90
N PHE A 310 2.76 8.84 -17.36
CA PHE A 310 1.44 9.37 -16.98
C PHE A 310 0.31 8.42 -17.39
N GLU A 311 0.36 7.90 -18.62
CA GLU A 311 -0.64 6.93 -19.13
C GLU A 311 -0.62 5.62 -18.31
N TYR A 312 0.56 5.07 -18.03
CA TYR A 312 0.72 3.90 -17.17
C TYR A 312 0.17 4.14 -15.76
N CYS A 313 0.50 5.29 -15.15
CA CYS A 313 0.04 5.65 -13.82
C CYS A 313 -1.49 5.83 -13.74
N VAL A 314 -2.15 6.31 -14.80
CA VAL A 314 -3.64 6.32 -14.85
C VAL A 314 -4.18 4.89 -14.69
N GLY A 315 -3.59 3.91 -15.38
CA GLY A 315 -4.00 2.51 -15.29
C GLY A 315 -3.77 1.92 -13.89
N THR A 316 -2.58 2.10 -13.31
CA THR A 316 -2.29 1.54 -11.98
C THR A 316 -3.12 2.20 -10.87
N MET A 317 -3.36 3.51 -10.96
CA MET A 317 -4.22 4.23 -10.01
C MET A 317 -5.68 3.75 -10.05
N GLN A 318 -6.19 3.38 -11.24
CA GLN A 318 -7.51 2.74 -11.34
C GLN A 318 -7.52 1.38 -10.63
N GLY A 319 -6.46 0.58 -10.77
CA GLY A 319 -6.31 -0.67 -10.04
C GLY A 319 -6.28 -0.49 -8.51
N TYR A 320 -5.54 0.50 -8.01
CA TYR A 320 -5.51 0.83 -6.58
C TYR A 320 -6.88 1.31 -6.08
N GLN A 321 -7.60 2.09 -6.89
CA GLN A 321 -8.98 2.51 -6.58
C GLN A 321 -9.95 1.32 -6.57
N GLU A 322 -9.80 0.37 -7.48
CA GLU A 322 -10.59 -0.86 -7.50
C GLU A 322 -10.33 -1.69 -6.24
N GLN A 323 -9.07 -1.87 -5.84
CA GLN A 323 -8.69 -2.56 -4.60
C GLN A 323 -9.37 -1.93 -3.38
N ALA A 324 -9.28 -0.62 -3.21
CA ALA A 324 -9.96 0.09 -2.12
C ALA A 324 -11.50 -0.04 -2.19
N SER A 325 -12.06 -0.06 -3.40
CA SER A 325 -13.51 -0.23 -3.62
C SER A 325 -13.98 -1.63 -3.24
N LEU A 326 -13.19 -2.67 -3.54
CA LEU A 326 -13.46 -4.05 -3.15
C LEU A 326 -13.43 -4.21 -1.63
N ALA A 327 -12.42 -3.66 -0.96
CA ALA A 327 -12.33 -3.69 0.50
C ALA A 327 -13.52 -2.95 1.17
N LYS A 328 -13.92 -1.80 0.61
CA LYS A 328 -15.12 -1.07 1.07
C LYS A 328 -16.40 -1.87 0.88
N ALA A 329 -16.56 -2.53 -0.29
CA ALA A 329 -17.72 -3.38 -0.57
C ALA A 329 -17.78 -4.57 0.40
N ASP A 330 -16.65 -5.20 0.69
CA ASP A 330 -16.58 -6.30 1.63
C ASP A 330 -16.90 -5.87 3.07
N ALA A 331 -16.38 -4.73 3.53
CA ALA A 331 -16.78 -4.14 4.80
C ALA A 331 -18.28 -3.84 4.86
N GLY A 332 -18.87 -3.34 3.77
CA GLY A 332 -20.32 -3.12 3.64
C GLY A 332 -21.15 -4.41 3.71
N ASN A 333 -20.66 -5.49 3.09
CA ASN A 333 -21.28 -6.82 3.18
C ASN A 333 -21.28 -7.35 4.62
N ARG A 334 -20.14 -7.22 5.32
CA ARG A 334 -20.00 -7.59 6.74
C ARG A 334 -20.94 -6.78 7.63
N MET A 335 -21.06 -5.47 7.40
CA MET A 335 -22.00 -4.59 8.11
C MET A 335 -23.46 -5.01 7.90
N THR A 336 -23.83 -5.34 6.65
CA THR A 336 -25.18 -5.82 6.33
C THR A 336 -25.49 -7.13 7.05
N ARG A 337 -24.53 -8.07 7.06
CA ARG A 337 -24.64 -9.34 7.78
C ARG A 337 -24.82 -9.12 9.28
N LEU A 338 -24.05 -8.21 9.87
CA LEU A 338 -24.17 -7.85 11.29
C LEU A 338 -25.55 -7.28 11.61
N ASN A 339 -26.06 -6.36 10.79
CA ASN A 339 -27.38 -5.76 10.99
C ASN A 339 -28.52 -6.78 10.89
N LEU A 340 -28.45 -7.73 9.95
CA LEU A 340 -29.43 -8.82 9.85
C LEU A 340 -29.41 -9.72 11.08
N THR A 341 -28.21 -10.09 11.56
CA THR A 341 -28.06 -10.88 12.78
C THR A 341 -28.59 -10.14 14.00
N LYS A 342 -28.32 -8.82 14.12
CA LYS A 342 -28.86 -7.97 15.18
C LYS A 342 -30.39 -7.94 15.18
N SER A 343 -31.02 -7.78 14.01
CA SER A 343 -32.49 -7.80 13.89
C SER A 343 -33.08 -9.14 14.34
N ARG A 344 -32.49 -10.25 13.88
CA ARG A 344 -32.92 -11.62 14.29
C ARG A 344 -32.75 -11.86 15.79
N LEU A 345 -31.62 -11.45 16.36
CA LEU A 345 -31.38 -11.57 17.80
C LEU A 345 -32.35 -10.74 18.63
N THR A 346 -32.70 -9.54 18.14
CA THR A 346 -33.68 -8.68 18.79
C THR A 346 -35.07 -9.33 18.78
N GLU A 347 -35.49 -9.87 17.65
CA GLU A 347 -36.75 -10.61 17.52
C GLU A 347 -36.79 -11.85 18.43
N GLN A 348 -35.72 -12.66 18.41
CA GLN A 348 -35.60 -13.83 19.29
C GLN A 348 -35.65 -13.42 20.77
N LYS A 349 -34.95 -12.36 21.16
CA LYS A 349 -34.98 -11.86 22.54
C LYS A 349 -36.40 -11.46 22.96
N THR A 350 -37.14 -10.77 22.10
CA THR A 350 -38.55 -10.40 22.37
C THR A 350 -39.41 -11.65 22.50
N ASN A 351 -39.31 -12.60 21.57
CA ASN A 351 -40.09 -13.84 21.61
C ASN A 351 -39.80 -14.68 22.85
N PHE A 352 -38.53 -14.85 23.23
CA PHE A 352 -38.16 -15.55 24.46
C PHE A 352 -38.62 -14.82 25.72
N THR A 353 -38.60 -13.48 25.72
CA THR A 353 -39.10 -12.70 26.85
C THR A 353 -40.61 -12.88 27.00
N ASN A 354 -41.36 -12.88 25.89
CA ASN A 354 -42.80 -13.12 25.90
C ASN A 354 -43.14 -14.55 26.35
N LEU A 355 -42.48 -15.57 25.80
CA LEU A 355 -42.69 -16.97 26.23
C LEU A 355 -42.34 -17.18 27.70
N LYS A 356 -41.30 -16.51 28.19
CA LYS A 356 -40.94 -16.53 29.60
C LYS A 356 -42.04 -15.88 30.44
N SER A 357 -42.53 -14.71 30.04
CA SER A 357 -43.64 -14.01 30.70
C SER A 357 -44.90 -14.88 30.73
N GLU A 358 -45.30 -15.47 29.60
CA GLU A 358 -46.46 -16.38 29.54
C GLU A 358 -46.32 -17.62 30.44
N ASN A 359 -45.09 -18.13 30.66
CA ASN A 359 -44.86 -19.34 31.44
C ASN A 359 -44.52 -19.09 32.93
N GLU A 360 -43.90 -17.97 33.26
CA GLU A 360 -43.47 -17.63 34.63
C GLU A 360 -44.33 -16.55 35.29
N ASP A 361 -44.93 -15.64 34.53
CA ASP A 361 -45.73 -14.58 35.13
C ASP A 361 -47.08 -15.14 35.59
N ILE A 362 -47.43 -14.76 36.81
CA ILE A 362 -48.68 -15.14 37.44
C ILE A 362 -49.77 -14.20 36.91
N ASP A 363 -50.83 -14.76 36.34
CA ASP A 363 -52.06 -14.02 36.03
C ASP A 363 -52.71 -13.56 37.37
N LEU A 364 -52.60 -12.26 37.65
CA LEU A 364 -53.07 -11.69 38.91
C LEU A 364 -54.59 -11.77 39.03
N GLU A 365 -55.31 -11.64 37.93
CA GLU A 365 -56.76 -11.76 37.87
C GLU A 365 -57.19 -13.19 38.26
N GLU A 366 -56.55 -14.21 37.70
CA GLU A 366 -56.82 -15.61 38.05
C GLU A 366 -56.47 -15.89 39.53
N VAL A 367 -55.33 -15.40 40.00
CA VAL A 367 -54.93 -15.59 41.41
C VAL A 367 -55.85 -14.84 42.37
N VAL A 368 -56.30 -13.63 42.05
CA VAL A 368 -57.24 -12.89 42.89
C VAL A 368 -58.60 -13.56 42.92
N VAL A 369 -59.08 -14.11 41.80
CA VAL A 369 -60.33 -14.88 41.75
C VAL A 369 -60.19 -16.18 42.57
N GLY A 370 -59.10 -16.92 42.38
CA GLY A 370 -58.81 -18.13 43.14
C GLY A 370 -58.68 -17.86 44.65
N TYR A 371 -57.96 -16.81 45.02
CA TYR A 371 -57.83 -16.36 46.41
C TYR A 371 -59.18 -15.94 47.00
N SER A 372 -59.97 -15.16 46.27
CA SER A 372 -61.29 -14.71 46.72
C SER A 372 -62.26 -15.88 46.90
N ALA A 373 -62.23 -16.85 45.98
CA ALA A 373 -63.01 -18.09 46.09
C ALA A 373 -62.57 -18.92 47.31
N ALA A 374 -61.26 -19.09 47.52
CA ALA A 374 -60.72 -19.78 48.68
C ALA A 374 -61.09 -19.07 49.99
N GLN A 375 -61.01 -17.74 50.02
CA GLN A 375 -61.41 -16.92 51.17
C GLN A 375 -62.92 -17.02 51.46
N LEU A 376 -63.75 -17.02 50.41
CA LEU A 376 -65.19 -17.23 50.52
C LEU A 376 -65.50 -18.61 51.13
N VAL A 377 -64.89 -19.68 50.61
CA VAL A 377 -65.05 -21.04 51.11
C VAL A 377 -64.55 -21.16 52.55
N TYR A 378 -63.42 -20.54 52.88
CA TYR A 378 -62.88 -20.53 54.24
C TYR A 378 -63.85 -19.86 55.22
N ASN A 379 -64.35 -18.66 54.88
CA ASN A 379 -65.33 -17.94 55.71
C ASN A 379 -66.67 -18.68 55.82
N ALA A 380 -67.13 -19.30 54.74
CA ALA A 380 -68.34 -20.13 54.75
C ALA A 380 -68.16 -21.37 55.66
N SER A 381 -67.00 -22.03 55.58
CA SER A 381 -66.63 -23.16 56.43
C SER A 381 -66.54 -22.76 57.91
N LEU A 382 -65.94 -21.61 58.21
CA LEU A 382 -65.87 -21.05 59.56
C LEU A 382 -67.27 -20.73 60.12
N THR A 383 -68.14 -20.16 59.28
CA THR A 383 -69.53 -19.84 59.64
C THR A 383 -70.35 -21.12 59.87
N ALA A 384 -70.19 -22.13 59.02
CA ALA A 384 -70.83 -23.43 59.19
C ALA A 384 -70.35 -24.13 60.47
N ALA A 385 -69.03 -24.17 60.71
CA ALA A 385 -68.46 -24.69 61.95
C ALA A 385 -68.98 -23.93 63.19
N SER A 386 -69.06 -22.60 63.12
CA SER A 386 -69.60 -21.77 64.19
C SER A 386 -71.09 -22.07 64.47
N LYS A 387 -71.90 -22.28 63.42
CA LYS A 387 -73.30 -22.69 63.56
C LYS A 387 -73.45 -24.08 64.17
N VAL A 388 -72.61 -25.04 63.78
CA VAL A 388 -72.59 -26.39 64.37
C VAL A 388 -72.21 -26.34 65.85
N ILE A 389 -71.25 -25.49 66.22
CA ILE A 389 -70.84 -25.31 67.63
C ILE A 389 -71.92 -24.58 68.45
N GLN A 390 -72.68 -23.66 67.84
CA GLN A 390 -73.74 -22.91 68.53
C GLN A 390 -75.05 -23.69 68.71
N GLN A 391 -75.34 -24.68 67.86
CA GLN A 391 -76.51 -25.54 68.06
C GLN A 391 -76.31 -26.39 69.32
N THR A 392 -77.04 -26.05 70.39
CA THR A 392 -77.05 -26.84 71.61
C THR A 392 -78.08 -27.95 71.50
N LEU A 393 -77.89 -29.06 72.23
CA LEU A 393 -78.86 -30.16 72.30
C LEU A 393 -80.27 -29.70 72.73
N LEU A 394 -80.37 -28.50 73.31
CA LEU A 394 -81.59 -27.87 73.80
C LEU A 394 -82.40 -27.15 72.71
N ASP A 395 -81.81 -26.84 71.55
CA ASP A 395 -82.53 -26.31 70.37
C ASP A 395 -83.13 -27.41 69.48
N PHE A 396 -82.71 -28.67 69.69
CA PHE A 396 -83.19 -29.84 68.93
C PHE A 396 -84.41 -30.52 69.56
N LEU A 397 -84.62 -30.30 70.87
CA LEU A 397 -85.79 -30.72 71.65
C LEU A 397 -86.86 -29.63 71.62
#